data_AF-A0A7X2ILU9-F1
#
_entry.id   AF-A0A7X2ILU9-F1
#
_cell.length_a   1.000
_cell.length_b   1.000
_cell.length_c   1.000
_cell.angle_alpha   90.00
_cell.angle_beta   90.00
_cell.angle_gamma   90.00
#
_symmetry.space_group_name_H-M   'P 1'
#
loop_
_entity.id
_entity.type
_entity.pdbx_description
1 polymer ?
#
loop_
_entity_poly.entity_id
_entity_poly.type
_entity_poly.pdbx_seq_one_letter_code
_entity_poly.pdbx_strand_id
1 'polypeptide(L)'
;MKRRSLLVQFVILALAGCGGPTAVTTESPRAIQGAPAATAATVALAGNAFITSAPAGATEVINSNGLANWTSANTVTSAWFRMDAAGSATVAMDAKLAGSSSSTVKVTINGTPFNVNLSGAASKTYAVGTVNVAAPGYVRVDLQGVSKSGGYFGDVSALKVTTSAGLNYANDAANYYWSRRGPSVHLGYTAPANTEYFYNEVTVPAGQDKIGSYYMANGFGQGYFGIQVKSPSERWILFSVWDADNGAKTTLVKKGAGVVDNTFGGEGTGGQSYLVYNWAAGTTYRFITRARPDGAGATDYSAWFYAPELASWRFIATWKRPAISTYLTGVHSFLENFIDTNGYLERSAQYGNQWARNTSGTWTELTTARFTGDATATNAQRMDYAGGLQNGRFYLRNGGFFSPYVPVNQNFTRPATGIAPAVDVNTLPQ
;
A
#
# COMPACT_ATOMS: atom_id res chain seq x y z
N MET A 1 -38.35 -37.69 25.90
CA MET A 1 -38.65 -37.85 27.34
C MET A 1 -37.38 -38.35 28.04
N LYS A 2 -37.14 -37.90 29.28
CA LYS A 2 -35.98 -38.15 30.18
C LYS A 2 -34.91 -37.05 30.20
N ARG A 3 -35.20 -36.05 31.05
CA ARG A 3 -34.27 -35.09 31.65
C ARG A 3 -33.33 -35.81 32.64
N ARG A 4 -32.07 -35.37 32.72
CA ARG A 4 -31.18 -35.63 33.85
C ARG A 4 -30.87 -34.30 34.52
N SER A 5 -31.22 -34.19 35.80
CA SER A 5 -30.79 -33.13 36.72
C SER A 5 -29.53 -33.58 37.44
N LEU A 6 -28.58 -32.67 37.69
CA LEU A 6 -27.62 -32.85 38.78
C LEU A 6 -27.37 -31.52 39.49
N LEU A 7 -27.48 -31.63 40.81
CA LEU A 7 -27.37 -30.64 41.88
C LEU A 7 -25.96 -30.05 42.00
N VAL A 8 -25.85 -28.77 42.37
CA VAL A 8 -24.64 -28.19 42.95
C VAL A 8 -25.00 -27.56 44.30
N GLN A 9 -24.26 -27.95 45.32
CA GLN A 9 -24.51 -27.75 46.74
C GLN A 9 -23.64 -26.58 47.25
N PHE A 10 -24.26 -25.58 47.87
CA PHE A 10 -23.57 -24.46 48.52
C PHE A 10 -23.07 -24.87 49.91
N VAL A 11 -21.82 -24.57 50.22
CA VAL A 11 -21.26 -24.66 51.58
C VAL A 11 -21.03 -23.25 52.11
N ILE A 12 -21.71 -22.93 53.21
CA ILE A 12 -21.53 -21.72 54.02
C ILE A 12 -20.60 -22.10 55.17
N LEU A 13 -19.52 -21.34 55.37
CA LEU A 13 -18.69 -21.42 56.56
C LEU A 13 -18.62 -20.03 57.22
N ALA A 14 -19.19 -19.94 58.42
CA ALA A 14 -19.11 -18.79 59.30
C ALA A 14 -17.96 -19.00 60.30
N LEU A 15 -17.12 -17.99 60.53
CA LEU A 15 -16.19 -17.93 61.67
C LEU A 15 -16.16 -16.52 62.25
N ALA A 16 -16.21 -16.49 63.57
CA ALA A 16 -16.41 -15.35 64.46
C ALA A 16 -15.15 -14.47 64.61
N GLY A 17 -15.38 -13.22 65.01
CA GLY A 17 -14.35 -12.21 65.23
C GLY A 17 -13.75 -12.17 66.63
N CYS A 18 -12.61 -11.48 66.74
CA CYS A 18 -12.07 -10.83 67.93
C CYS A 18 -11.30 -9.57 67.47
N GLY A 19 -11.49 -8.46 68.20
CA GLY A 19 -11.12 -7.11 67.77
C GLY A 19 -9.73 -6.61 68.20
N GLY A 20 -9.37 -5.47 67.61
CA GLY A 20 -8.29 -4.57 68.00
C GLY A 20 -8.44 -3.24 67.24
N PRO A 21 -8.19 -2.05 67.83
CA PRO A 21 -8.54 -0.77 67.23
C PRO A 21 -7.36 -0.17 66.46
N THR A 22 -7.54 0.21 65.20
CA THR A 22 -6.61 1.16 64.55
C THR A 22 -7.26 1.92 63.39
N ALA A 23 -7.15 3.25 63.51
CA ALA A 23 -7.15 4.29 62.47
C ALA A 23 -8.38 4.47 61.57
N VAL A 24 -9.15 5.52 61.87
CA VAL A 24 -9.98 6.22 60.88
C VAL A 24 -9.05 6.88 59.86
N THR A 25 -8.94 6.29 58.68
CA THR A 25 -8.42 6.98 57.49
C THR A 25 -9.59 7.69 56.82
N THR A 26 -9.55 9.02 56.81
CA THR A 26 -10.35 9.87 55.92
C THR A 26 -10.01 9.51 54.47
N GLU A 27 -10.96 8.93 53.73
CA GLU A 27 -10.86 8.77 52.29
C GLU A 27 -10.88 10.15 51.62
N SER A 28 -9.75 10.56 51.06
CA SER A 28 -9.69 11.64 50.07
C SER A 28 -10.50 11.24 48.83
N PRO A 29 -11.28 12.14 48.23
CA PRO A 29 -12.07 11.82 47.05
C PRO A 29 -11.15 11.38 45.90
N ARG A 30 -11.48 10.24 45.28
CA ARG A 30 -10.83 9.76 44.05
C ARG A 30 -10.81 10.88 43.02
N ALA A 31 -9.62 11.29 42.62
CA ALA A 31 -9.43 12.17 41.47
C ALA A 31 -10.08 11.51 40.25
N ILE A 32 -11.06 12.19 39.65
CA ILE A 32 -11.55 11.88 38.32
C ILE A 32 -10.33 12.01 37.40
N GLN A 33 -9.87 10.90 36.82
CA GLN A 33 -8.86 10.95 35.77
C GLN A 33 -9.38 11.89 34.69
N GLY A 34 -8.71 13.03 34.50
CA GLY A 34 -9.07 14.02 33.51
C GLY A 34 -9.13 13.37 32.13
N ALA A 35 -10.08 13.82 31.30
CA ALA A 35 -10.16 13.40 29.90
C ALA A 35 -8.76 13.55 29.25
N PRO A 36 -8.34 12.59 28.41
CA PRO A 36 -7.05 12.66 27.74
C PRO A 36 -6.89 14.03 27.06
N ALA A 37 -5.73 14.66 27.26
CA ALA A 37 -5.43 15.97 26.70
C ALA A 37 -5.61 15.95 25.18
N ALA A 38 -6.24 16.99 24.63
CA ALA A 38 -6.49 17.06 23.20
C ALA A 38 -5.16 17.13 22.43
N THR A 39 -4.98 16.18 21.50
CA THR A 39 -3.91 16.17 20.50
C THR A 39 -4.23 17.22 19.45
N ALA A 40 -3.34 18.19 19.28
CA ALA A 40 -3.36 19.14 18.18
C ALA A 40 -2.34 18.73 17.11
N ALA A 41 -2.76 18.66 15.85
CA ALA A 41 -1.92 18.26 14.73
C ALA A 41 -2.06 19.24 13.56
N THR A 42 -0.97 19.39 12.80
CA THR A 42 -0.95 20.08 11.51
C THR A 42 -0.76 19.04 10.41
N VAL A 43 -1.83 18.76 9.67
CA VAL A 43 -1.84 17.81 8.55
C VAL A 43 -1.57 18.59 7.27
N ALA A 44 -0.30 18.64 6.85
CA ALA A 44 0.09 19.39 5.67
C ALA A 44 -0.50 18.76 4.40
N LEU A 45 -1.15 19.57 3.56
CA LEU A 45 -1.75 19.10 2.31
C LEU A 45 -0.67 18.57 1.34
N ALA A 46 0.54 19.13 1.39
CA ALA A 46 1.67 18.70 0.57
C ALA A 46 1.98 17.19 0.68
N GLY A 47 1.72 16.56 1.82
CA GLY A 47 1.92 15.11 2.03
C GLY A 47 0.64 14.29 2.09
N ASN A 48 -0.51 14.93 2.32
CA ASN A 48 -1.74 14.25 2.71
C ASN A 48 -2.92 14.52 1.79
N ALA A 49 -2.74 15.32 0.72
CA ALA A 49 -3.82 15.72 -0.18
C ALA A 49 -3.61 15.32 -1.64
N PHE A 50 -4.74 15.18 -2.34
CA PHE A 50 -4.83 14.71 -3.71
C PHE A 50 -5.97 15.44 -4.42
N ILE A 51 -5.80 15.75 -5.70
CA ILE A 51 -6.90 16.16 -6.56
C ILE A 51 -7.68 14.90 -6.93
N THR A 52 -8.90 14.74 -6.41
CA THR A 52 -9.69 13.50 -6.54
C THR A 52 -10.78 13.59 -7.59
N SER A 53 -11.13 14.81 -8.01
CA SER A 53 -12.00 15.07 -9.14
C SER A 53 -11.61 16.42 -9.72
N ALA A 54 -11.48 16.50 -11.04
CA ALA A 54 -11.19 17.75 -11.73
C ALA A 54 -11.73 17.70 -13.16
N PRO A 55 -12.22 18.84 -13.71
CA PRO A 55 -12.57 18.92 -15.12
C PRO A 55 -11.31 18.82 -16.01
N ALA A 56 -11.49 18.48 -17.28
CA ALA A 56 -10.40 18.52 -18.26
C ALA A 56 -9.78 19.92 -18.31
N GLY A 57 -8.44 20.00 -18.32
CA GLY A 57 -7.71 21.28 -18.35
C GLY A 57 -7.61 21.99 -17.00
N ALA A 58 -8.06 21.38 -15.91
CA ALA A 58 -7.81 21.85 -14.55
C ALA A 58 -6.32 22.11 -14.28
N THR A 59 -6.01 23.22 -13.63
CA THR A 59 -4.63 23.67 -13.32
C THR A 59 -4.26 23.51 -11.85
N GLU A 60 -5.22 23.06 -11.04
CA GLU A 60 -5.05 22.78 -9.63
C GLU A 60 -3.95 21.76 -9.37
N VAL A 61 -3.19 22.02 -8.31
CA VAL A 61 -2.04 21.19 -7.97
C VAL A 61 -1.87 21.11 -6.47
N ILE A 62 -1.38 19.96 -6.02
CA ILE A 62 -0.78 19.81 -4.70
C ILE A 62 0.73 19.91 -4.89
N ASN A 63 1.32 21.01 -4.41
CA ASN A 63 2.76 21.24 -4.42
C ASN A 63 3.32 21.20 -2.99
N SER A 64 4.61 21.56 -2.82
CA SER A 64 5.28 21.58 -1.51
C SER A 64 4.64 22.52 -0.48
N ASN A 65 3.82 23.49 -0.92
CA ASN A 65 3.09 24.43 -0.06
C ASN A 65 1.62 24.03 0.16
N GLY A 66 1.15 22.92 -0.42
CA GLY A 66 -0.24 22.46 -0.33
C GLY A 66 -1.03 22.66 -1.62
N LEU A 67 -2.34 22.90 -1.49
CA LEU A 67 -3.24 23.17 -2.61
C LEU A 67 -3.00 24.57 -3.15
N ALA A 68 -2.72 24.65 -4.45
CA ALA A 68 -2.50 25.88 -5.19
C ALA A 68 -3.22 25.86 -6.55
N ASN A 69 -3.21 27.00 -7.25
CA ASN A 69 -3.87 27.20 -8.54
C ASN A 69 -5.37 26.85 -8.53
N TRP A 70 -6.02 27.01 -7.37
CA TRP A 70 -7.40 26.60 -7.18
C TRP A 70 -8.39 27.52 -7.88
N THR A 71 -8.83 27.15 -9.07
CA THR A 71 -9.60 28.03 -9.97
C THR A 71 -10.96 27.48 -10.35
N SER A 72 -11.20 26.17 -10.29
CA SER A 72 -12.46 25.55 -10.66
C SER A 72 -13.29 25.16 -9.44
N ALA A 73 -14.58 25.52 -9.46
CA ALA A 73 -15.56 25.06 -8.46
C ALA A 73 -15.88 23.56 -8.60
N ASN A 74 -15.55 22.97 -9.76
CA ASN A 74 -15.78 21.55 -10.05
C ASN A 74 -14.59 20.68 -9.62
N THR A 75 -13.47 21.28 -9.20
CA THR A 75 -12.34 20.54 -8.66
C THR A 75 -12.59 20.22 -7.18
N VAL A 76 -12.39 18.95 -6.83
CA VAL A 76 -12.39 18.46 -5.45
C VAL A 76 -10.97 18.04 -5.09
N THR A 77 -10.46 18.67 -4.04
CA THR A 77 -9.21 18.24 -3.39
C THR A 77 -9.57 17.52 -2.11
N SER A 78 -9.02 16.34 -1.89
CA SER A 78 -9.27 15.56 -0.68
C SER A 78 -7.97 15.44 0.11
N ALA A 79 -8.06 15.62 1.43
CA ALA A 79 -7.00 15.35 2.37
C ALA A 79 -7.45 14.30 3.40
N TRP A 80 -6.49 13.56 3.95
CA TRP A 80 -6.77 12.49 4.91
C TRP A 80 -5.90 12.59 6.15
N PHE A 81 -6.47 12.20 7.28
CA PHE A 81 -5.78 11.84 8.51
C PHE A 81 -6.49 10.65 9.14
N ARG A 82 -5.81 9.84 9.93
CA ARG A 82 -6.39 8.67 10.61
C ARG A 82 -6.51 8.93 12.11
N MET A 83 -7.66 8.59 12.67
CA MET A 83 -7.87 8.49 14.12
C MET A 83 -7.76 7.03 14.55
N ASP A 84 -7.08 6.76 15.67
CA ASP A 84 -6.92 5.41 16.21
C ASP A 84 -8.08 4.94 17.11
N ALA A 85 -8.99 5.84 17.45
CA ALA A 85 -10.17 5.61 18.27
C ALA A 85 -11.37 6.41 17.72
N ALA A 86 -12.57 6.00 18.11
CA ALA A 86 -13.76 6.82 17.94
C ALA A 86 -13.65 8.10 18.79
N GLY A 87 -14.27 9.19 18.35
CA GLY A 87 -14.31 10.44 19.10
C GLY A 87 -14.55 11.68 18.24
N SER A 88 -14.52 12.84 18.90
CA SER A 88 -14.69 14.14 18.23
C SER A 88 -13.41 14.60 17.55
N ALA A 89 -13.52 15.17 16.35
CA ALA A 89 -12.45 15.86 15.66
C ALA A 89 -12.89 17.27 15.29
N THR A 90 -12.23 18.27 15.84
CA THR A 90 -12.39 19.68 15.46
C THR A 90 -11.36 20.01 14.41
N VAL A 91 -11.80 20.52 13.26
CA VAL A 91 -10.96 20.84 12.11
C VAL A 91 -10.98 22.34 11.85
N ALA A 92 -9.81 22.87 11.53
CA ALA A 92 -9.61 24.18 10.93
C ALA A 92 -8.65 24.03 9.72
N MET A 93 -8.49 25.07 8.91
CA MET A 93 -7.56 25.05 7.79
C MET A 93 -6.68 26.30 7.74
N ASP A 94 -5.40 26.10 7.44
CA ASP A 94 -4.46 27.19 7.17
C ASP A 94 -4.56 27.54 5.69
N ALA A 95 -4.99 28.77 5.41
CA ALA A 95 -5.21 29.24 4.06
C ALA A 95 -4.84 30.71 3.89
N LYS A 96 -4.62 31.13 2.63
CA LYS A 96 -4.49 32.53 2.24
C LYS A 96 -5.24 32.80 0.94
N LEU A 97 -5.68 34.03 0.75
CA LEU A 97 -6.34 34.48 -0.48
C LEU A 97 -5.56 35.63 -1.09
N ALA A 98 -4.55 35.31 -1.89
CA ALA A 98 -3.87 36.27 -2.74
C ALA A 98 -4.58 36.36 -4.10
N GLY A 99 -4.80 37.57 -4.62
CA GLY A 99 -5.42 37.78 -5.94
C GLY A 99 -6.95 37.70 -5.99
N SER A 100 -7.63 37.65 -4.85
CA SER A 100 -9.08 37.84 -4.71
C SER A 100 -9.37 38.53 -3.37
N SER A 101 -10.45 39.31 -3.28
CA SER A 101 -10.85 39.98 -2.04
C SER A 101 -11.65 39.07 -1.11
N SER A 102 -12.40 38.13 -1.66
CA SER A 102 -13.19 37.16 -0.89
C SER A 102 -13.44 35.89 -1.71
N SER A 103 -13.49 34.75 -1.03
CA SER A 103 -14.00 33.50 -1.59
C SER A 103 -14.77 32.72 -0.53
N THR A 104 -15.70 31.89 -0.99
CA THR A 104 -16.37 30.87 -0.17
C THR A 104 -15.95 29.51 -0.69
N VAL A 105 -15.52 28.66 0.21
CA VAL A 105 -15.18 27.26 -0.05
C VAL A 105 -16.02 26.35 0.82
N LYS A 106 -16.39 25.19 0.30
CA LYS A 106 -17.07 24.13 1.02
C LYS A 106 -16.03 23.10 1.46
N VAL A 107 -15.95 22.89 2.76
CA VAL A 107 -15.14 21.84 3.38
C VAL A 107 -16.07 20.74 3.86
N THR A 108 -15.91 19.51 3.38
CA THR A 108 -16.75 18.37 3.76
C THR A 108 -15.93 17.35 4.54
N ILE A 109 -16.24 17.17 5.83
CA ILE A 109 -15.52 16.26 6.72
C ILE A 109 -16.39 15.02 6.93
N ASN A 110 -15.95 13.85 6.42
CA ASN A 110 -16.72 12.60 6.45
C ASN A 110 -18.20 12.80 6.02
N GLY A 111 -18.42 13.52 4.93
CA GLY A 111 -19.76 13.79 4.39
C GLY A 111 -20.51 14.96 5.04
N THR A 112 -20.01 15.54 6.13
CA THR A 112 -20.62 16.71 6.79
C THR A 112 -20.06 18.01 6.19
N PRO A 113 -20.88 18.85 5.52
CA PRO A 113 -20.39 20.05 4.84
C PRO A 113 -20.34 21.28 5.75
N PHE A 114 -19.33 22.13 5.54
CA PHE A 114 -19.13 23.42 6.19
C PHE A 114 -18.73 24.46 5.14
N ASN A 115 -19.32 25.66 5.19
CA ASN A 115 -18.89 26.76 4.33
C ASN A 115 -17.90 27.65 5.08
N VAL A 116 -16.77 27.96 4.45
CA VAL A 116 -15.71 28.79 5.01
C VAL A 116 -15.45 29.97 4.09
N ASN A 117 -15.46 31.17 4.66
CA ASN A 117 -15.18 32.40 3.93
C ASN A 117 -13.70 32.78 4.10
N LEU A 118 -12.97 32.82 3.00
CA LEU A 118 -11.57 33.20 2.96
C LEU A 118 -11.42 34.68 2.61
N SER A 119 -10.46 35.35 3.25
CA SER A 119 -10.17 36.76 3.03
C SER A 119 -8.75 37.14 3.43
N GLY A 120 -8.16 38.04 2.64
CA GLY A 120 -6.83 38.59 2.91
C GLY A 120 -5.67 37.74 2.39
N ALA A 121 -4.59 38.43 2.02
CA ALA A 121 -3.41 37.82 1.39
C ALA A 121 -2.47 37.09 2.37
N ALA A 122 -2.55 37.41 3.67
CA ALA A 122 -1.75 36.74 4.69
C ALA A 122 -2.34 35.37 5.04
N SER A 123 -1.46 34.39 5.26
CA SER A 123 -1.87 33.07 5.74
C SER A 123 -2.42 33.18 7.16
N LYS A 124 -3.59 32.58 7.39
CA LYS A 124 -4.20 32.45 8.73
C LYS A 124 -5.02 31.16 8.83
N THR A 125 -5.35 30.78 10.06
CA THR A 125 -6.18 29.61 10.35
C THR A 125 -7.66 29.99 10.34
N TYR A 126 -8.46 29.27 9.56
CA TYR A 126 -9.91 29.42 9.47
C TYR A 126 -10.60 28.23 10.13
N ALA A 127 -11.46 28.48 11.11
CA ALA A 127 -12.29 27.44 11.70
C ALA A 127 -13.19 26.81 10.63
N VAL A 128 -13.28 25.47 10.63
CA VAL A 128 -14.18 24.73 9.73
C VAL A 128 -15.36 24.20 10.53
N GLY A 129 -15.11 23.31 11.50
CA GLY A 129 -16.16 22.68 12.28
C GLY A 129 -15.70 21.44 13.02
N THR A 130 -16.64 20.81 13.71
CA THR A 130 -16.40 19.60 14.51
C THR A 130 -17.29 18.47 14.01
N VAL A 131 -16.73 17.26 13.91
CA VAL A 131 -17.48 16.04 13.59
C VAL A 131 -17.22 14.95 14.60
N ASN A 132 -18.17 14.02 14.74
CA ASN A 132 -17.96 12.79 15.49
C ASN A 132 -17.52 11.67 14.54
N VAL A 133 -16.44 10.97 14.90
CA VAL A 133 -15.89 9.82 14.18
C VAL A 133 -16.25 8.56 14.94
N ALA A 134 -17.06 7.70 14.31
CA ALA A 134 -17.72 6.59 15.00
C ALA A 134 -16.79 5.40 15.32
N ALA A 135 -15.64 5.28 14.64
CA ALA A 135 -14.72 4.16 14.78
C ALA A 135 -13.30 4.57 14.35
N PRO A 136 -12.25 3.84 14.79
CA PRO A 136 -10.90 4.00 14.28
C PRO A 136 -10.86 3.94 12.75
N GLY A 137 -10.16 4.89 12.12
CA GLY A 137 -10.09 4.93 10.67
C GLY A 137 -9.69 6.28 10.10
N TYR A 138 -9.59 6.29 8.77
CA TYR A 138 -9.31 7.50 8.02
C TYR A 138 -10.52 8.43 8.00
N VAL A 139 -10.26 9.70 8.29
CA VAL A 139 -11.17 10.82 8.11
C VAL A 139 -10.79 11.50 6.81
N ARG A 140 -11.77 11.63 5.91
CA ARG A 140 -11.63 12.32 4.63
C ARG A 140 -12.14 13.74 4.77
N VAL A 141 -11.36 14.71 4.29
CA VAL A 141 -11.72 16.14 4.24
C VAL A 141 -11.65 16.61 2.79
N ASP A 142 -12.81 16.88 2.19
CA ASP A 142 -12.91 17.40 0.83
C ASP A 142 -12.99 18.93 0.83
N LEU A 143 -12.25 19.56 -0.07
CA LEU A 143 -12.22 20.99 -0.32
C LEU A 143 -12.78 21.26 -1.72
N GLN A 144 -13.83 22.08 -1.81
CA GLN A 144 -14.48 22.46 -3.07
C GLN A 144 -14.76 23.97 -3.12
N GLY A 145 -14.46 24.62 -4.24
CA GLY A 145 -14.78 26.04 -4.44
C GLY A 145 -16.28 26.26 -4.58
N VAL A 146 -16.81 27.35 -4.02
CA VAL A 146 -18.23 27.71 -4.15
C VAL A 146 -18.39 29.03 -4.89
N SER A 147 -17.80 30.10 -4.38
CA SER A 147 -17.81 31.43 -5.00
C SER A 147 -16.50 32.17 -4.72
N LYS A 148 -16.17 33.16 -5.56
CA LYS A 148 -14.97 33.99 -5.43
C LYS A 148 -15.15 35.31 -6.15
N SER A 149 -14.54 36.37 -5.65
CA SER A 149 -14.58 37.70 -6.27
C SER A 149 -13.54 37.90 -7.37
N GLY A 150 -12.55 37.01 -7.46
CA GLY A 150 -11.44 37.10 -8.41
C GLY A 150 -11.09 35.75 -9.04
N GLY A 151 -9.80 35.58 -9.40
CA GLY A 151 -9.35 34.43 -10.18
C GLY A 151 -9.25 33.10 -9.41
N TYR A 152 -9.09 33.13 -8.09
CA TYR A 152 -8.74 31.96 -7.28
C TYR A 152 -9.65 31.78 -6.06
N PHE A 153 -9.81 30.54 -5.60
CA PHE A 153 -10.49 30.22 -4.34
C PHE A 153 -9.57 30.35 -3.12
N GLY A 154 -8.25 30.32 -3.32
CA GLY A 154 -7.23 30.47 -2.28
C GLY A 154 -6.18 29.36 -2.33
N ASP A 155 -5.09 29.54 -1.59
CA ASP A 155 -4.10 28.50 -1.32
C ASP A 155 -4.37 27.90 0.05
N VAL A 156 -4.28 26.58 0.19
CA VAL A 156 -4.49 25.88 1.46
C VAL A 156 -3.26 25.04 1.77
N SER A 157 -2.61 25.29 2.90
CA SER A 157 -1.34 24.63 3.24
C SER A 157 -1.52 23.42 4.16
N ALA A 158 -2.45 23.50 5.11
CA ALA A 158 -2.67 22.43 6.08
C ALA A 158 -4.10 22.41 6.62
N LEU A 159 -4.51 21.24 7.11
CA LEU A 159 -5.58 21.12 8.09
C LEU A 159 -4.98 21.21 9.50
N LYS A 160 -5.64 21.93 10.40
CA LYS A 160 -5.41 21.83 11.84
C LYS A 160 -6.47 20.90 12.43
N VAL A 161 -6.03 19.87 13.14
CA VAL A 161 -6.94 18.88 13.73
C VAL A 161 -6.72 18.85 15.24
N THR A 162 -7.80 18.97 16.00
CA THR A 162 -7.80 18.84 17.46
C THR A 162 -8.74 17.71 17.85
N THR A 163 -8.23 16.69 18.53
CA THR A 163 -9.01 15.52 18.99
C THR A 163 -8.34 14.88 20.21
N SER A 164 -9.08 14.10 21.01
CA SER A 164 -8.50 13.30 22.09
C SER A 164 -7.95 11.93 21.62
N ALA A 165 -8.23 11.52 20.38
CA ALA A 165 -7.70 10.28 19.80
C ALA A 165 -6.26 10.47 19.31
N GLY A 166 -5.50 9.37 19.18
CA GLY A 166 -4.22 9.37 18.50
C GLY A 166 -4.41 9.58 16.99
N LEU A 167 -3.52 10.38 16.41
CA LEU A 167 -3.55 10.74 14.99
C LEU A 167 -2.40 10.08 14.23
N ASN A 168 -2.70 9.56 13.04
CA ASN A 168 -1.70 9.09 12.08
C ASN A 168 -1.92 9.79 10.73
N TYR A 169 -0.87 10.37 10.19
CA TYR A 169 -0.85 11.07 8.91
C TYR A 169 0.60 11.17 8.46
N ALA A 170 0.83 11.51 7.19
CA ALA A 170 2.18 11.77 6.70
C ALA A 170 2.71 13.05 7.36
N ASN A 171 3.64 12.91 8.29
CA ASN A 171 4.20 13.99 9.10
C ASN A 171 5.69 14.24 8.86
N ASP A 172 6.31 13.48 7.95
CA ASP A 172 7.68 13.68 7.51
C ASP A 172 7.74 14.37 6.14
N ALA A 173 8.04 15.67 6.16
CA ALA A 173 8.09 16.50 4.97
C ALA A 173 9.15 16.07 3.96
N ALA A 174 10.25 15.43 4.39
CA ALA A 174 11.28 14.94 3.49
C ALA A 174 10.80 13.73 2.66
N ASN A 175 9.75 13.05 3.13
CA ASN A 175 9.25 11.80 2.55
C ASN A 175 7.82 11.91 2.00
N TYR A 176 7.27 13.11 1.81
CA TYR A 176 5.92 13.29 1.26
C TYR A 176 5.71 12.63 -0.10
N TYR A 177 6.71 12.62 -0.98
CA TYR A 177 6.62 11.88 -2.24
C TYR A 177 6.28 10.39 -2.02
N TRP A 178 6.98 9.73 -1.09
CA TRP A 178 6.76 8.32 -0.73
C TRP A 178 5.45 8.11 0.01
N SER A 179 5.13 8.97 0.98
CA SER A 179 3.87 8.92 1.72
C SER A 179 2.65 9.10 0.80
N ARG A 180 2.79 9.91 -0.27
CA ARG A 180 1.74 10.09 -1.28
C ARG A 180 1.62 8.90 -2.22
N ARG A 181 2.74 8.29 -2.66
CA ARG A 181 2.70 6.97 -3.34
C ARG A 181 1.94 5.96 -2.48
N GLY A 182 2.21 5.97 -1.18
CA GLY A 182 1.60 5.07 -0.21
C GLY A 182 2.47 3.83 0.05
N PRO A 183 2.05 3.00 1.01
CA PRO A 183 2.85 1.89 1.53
C PRO A 183 2.88 0.73 0.55
N SER A 184 4.03 0.44 -0.07
CA SER A 184 4.22 -0.81 -0.80
C SER A 184 4.20 -1.99 0.17
N VAL A 185 3.60 -3.10 -0.26
CA VAL A 185 3.40 -4.30 0.57
C VAL A 185 3.92 -5.54 -0.14
N HIS A 186 4.38 -6.52 0.62
CA HIS A 186 5.13 -7.68 0.10
C HIS A 186 4.67 -8.99 0.74
N LEU A 187 4.85 -10.08 0.00
CA LEU A 187 4.71 -11.46 0.43
C LEU A 187 6.02 -12.20 0.17
N GLY A 188 6.77 -12.55 1.21
CA GLY A 188 7.98 -13.38 1.10
C GLY A 188 7.66 -14.86 1.26
N TYR A 189 8.17 -15.70 0.37
CA TYR A 189 7.96 -17.15 0.43
C TYR A 189 9.26 -17.88 0.81
N THR A 190 9.15 -18.89 1.67
CA THR A 190 10.30 -19.73 2.03
C THR A 190 10.46 -20.85 1.00
N ALA A 191 11.34 -20.64 0.01
CA ALA A 191 11.71 -21.67 -0.95
C ALA A 191 12.85 -22.56 -0.44
N PRO A 192 12.93 -23.84 -0.86
CA PRO A 192 14.05 -24.72 -0.53
C PRO A 192 15.36 -24.23 -1.18
N ALA A 193 16.49 -24.71 -0.65
CA ALA A 193 17.79 -24.47 -1.25
C ALA A 193 17.85 -25.01 -2.70
N ASN A 194 18.75 -24.44 -3.51
CA ASN A 194 18.94 -24.81 -4.92
C ASN A 194 17.66 -24.68 -5.77
N THR A 195 16.78 -23.72 -5.44
CA THR A 195 15.58 -23.41 -6.24
C THR A 195 15.97 -22.78 -7.57
N GLU A 196 15.90 -23.55 -8.65
CA GLU A 196 16.25 -23.10 -10.00
C GLU A 196 15.08 -22.37 -10.66
N TYR A 197 13.83 -22.79 -10.42
CA TYR A 197 12.63 -22.14 -10.96
C TYR A 197 11.66 -21.74 -9.86
N PHE A 198 10.99 -20.60 -10.04
CA PHE A 198 9.87 -20.16 -9.22
C PHE A 198 8.66 -19.89 -10.11
N TYR A 199 7.53 -20.51 -9.77
CA TYR A 199 6.23 -20.37 -10.42
C TYR A 199 5.26 -19.66 -9.47
N ASN A 200 4.48 -18.70 -10.01
CA ASN A 200 3.42 -18.00 -9.29
C ASN A 200 2.30 -17.58 -10.25
N GLU A 201 1.10 -17.38 -9.70
CA GLU A 201 -0.06 -16.86 -10.41
C GLU A 201 -0.53 -15.54 -9.82
N VAL A 202 -0.80 -14.56 -10.68
CA VAL A 202 -1.33 -13.24 -10.26
C VAL A 202 -2.69 -13.01 -10.90
N THR A 203 -3.65 -12.59 -10.08
CA THR A 203 -4.97 -12.12 -10.53
C THR A 203 -5.21 -10.73 -9.96
N VAL A 204 -5.33 -9.74 -10.82
CA VAL A 204 -5.75 -8.38 -10.44
C VAL A 204 -7.27 -8.32 -10.56
N PRO A 205 -8.05 -8.14 -9.48
CA PRO A 205 -9.51 -8.09 -9.57
C PRO A 205 -9.99 -6.95 -10.48
N ALA A 206 -11.19 -7.09 -11.05
CA ALA A 206 -11.78 -6.04 -11.89
C ALA A 206 -11.86 -4.69 -11.13
N GLY A 207 -11.40 -3.62 -11.79
CA GLY A 207 -11.38 -2.27 -11.21
C GLY A 207 -10.23 -2.00 -10.25
N GLN A 208 -9.38 -2.98 -9.95
CA GLN A 208 -8.21 -2.84 -9.08
C GLN A 208 -6.91 -2.56 -9.84
N ASP A 209 -6.97 -2.52 -11.18
CA ASP A 209 -5.89 -2.24 -12.12
C ASP A 209 -5.64 -0.73 -12.31
N LYS A 210 -5.40 -0.03 -11.19
CA LYS A 210 -5.18 1.42 -11.21
C LYS A 210 -3.89 1.78 -11.96
N ILE A 211 -3.93 2.84 -12.75
CA ILE A 211 -2.73 3.41 -13.37
C ILE A 211 -1.70 3.76 -12.30
N GLY A 212 -0.43 3.47 -12.57
CA GLY A 212 0.63 3.65 -11.60
C GLY A 212 0.88 2.43 -10.72
N SER A 213 0.25 1.29 -11.01
CA SER A 213 0.38 0.09 -10.17
C SER A 213 1.38 -0.89 -10.76
N TYR A 214 2.19 -1.49 -9.88
CA TYR A 214 3.01 -2.65 -10.19
C TYR A 214 2.58 -3.86 -9.34
N TYR A 215 2.03 -4.87 -10.00
CA TYR A 215 1.67 -6.16 -9.42
C TYR A 215 2.82 -7.13 -9.68
N MET A 216 3.83 -7.09 -8.81
CA MET A 216 5.04 -7.88 -8.98
C MET A 216 4.78 -9.32 -8.52
N ALA A 217 4.98 -10.27 -9.43
CA ALA A 217 4.66 -11.68 -9.24
C ALA A 217 5.84 -12.47 -8.64
N ASN A 218 6.99 -12.41 -9.32
CA ASN A 218 8.18 -13.21 -9.04
C ASN A 218 9.39 -12.31 -8.78
N GLY A 219 9.54 -11.90 -7.52
CA GLY A 219 10.74 -11.25 -7.02
C GLY A 219 11.75 -12.29 -6.59
N PHE A 220 13.02 -11.89 -6.60
CA PHE A 220 14.14 -12.68 -6.12
C PHE A 220 15.23 -11.71 -5.65
N GLY A 221 16.27 -12.21 -4.97
CA GLY A 221 17.28 -11.37 -4.33
C GLY A 221 18.02 -10.41 -5.26
N GLN A 222 17.91 -10.60 -6.58
CA GLN A 222 18.63 -9.85 -7.61
C GLN A 222 17.71 -9.20 -8.65
N GLY A 223 16.39 -9.26 -8.48
CA GLY A 223 15.49 -8.64 -9.43
C GLY A 223 14.02 -8.93 -9.18
N TYR A 224 13.21 -8.60 -10.18
CA TYR A 224 11.76 -8.70 -10.11
C TYR A 224 11.13 -8.97 -11.47
N PHE A 225 9.96 -9.61 -11.44
CA PHE A 225 9.17 -9.92 -12.62
C PHE A 225 7.67 -9.81 -12.32
N GLY A 226 6.92 -9.05 -13.12
CA GLY A 226 5.47 -8.91 -12.95
C GLY A 226 4.81 -8.03 -14.00
N ILE A 227 3.68 -7.41 -13.64
CA ILE A 227 2.84 -6.63 -14.56
C ILE A 227 2.51 -5.23 -14.06
N GLN A 228 2.52 -4.26 -14.97
CA GLN A 228 2.27 -2.84 -14.67
C GLN A 228 1.10 -2.27 -15.48
N VAL A 229 0.44 -1.27 -14.91
CA VAL A 229 -0.49 -0.37 -15.63
C VAL A 229 0.20 0.99 -15.80
N LYS A 230 0.65 1.29 -17.02
CA LYS A 230 1.42 2.50 -17.31
C LYS A 230 0.51 3.70 -17.60
N SER A 231 -0.53 3.47 -18.38
CA SER A 231 -1.47 4.49 -18.83
C SER A 231 -2.83 3.84 -19.15
N PRO A 232 -3.86 4.61 -19.55
CA PRO A 232 -5.14 4.04 -19.98
C PRO A 232 -5.02 3.03 -21.14
N SER A 233 -3.98 3.15 -21.98
CA SER A 233 -3.78 2.34 -23.20
C SER A 233 -2.51 1.49 -23.19
N GLU A 234 -1.73 1.52 -22.12
CA GLU A 234 -0.42 0.85 -22.09
C GLU A 234 -0.20 0.08 -20.78
N ARG A 235 0.19 -1.18 -20.96
CA ARG A 235 0.41 -2.16 -19.91
C ARG A 235 1.65 -2.97 -20.22
N TRP A 236 2.47 -3.22 -19.22
CA TRP A 236 3.75 -3.89 -19.39
C TRP A 236 3.79 -5.21 -18.62
N ILE A 237 4.44 -6.21 -19.22
CA ILE A 237 5.07 -7.30 -18.49
C ILE A 237 6.53 -6.90 -18.30
N LEU A 238 6.98 -6.67 -17.07
CA LEU A 238 8.31 -6.11 -16.76
C LEU A 238 9.17 -7.14 -16.03
N PHE A 239 10.38 -7.38 -16.53
CA PHE A 239 11.42 -8.22 -15.91
C PHE A 239 12.73 -7.44 -15.79
N SER A 240 13.26 -7.31 -14.58
CA SER A 240 14.50 -6.59 -14.31
C SER A 240 15.44 -7.37 -13.42
N VAL A 241 16.75 -7.13 -13.62
CA VAL A 241 17.84 -7.70 -12.83
C VAL A 241 18.82 -6.56 -12.50
N TRP A 242 19.10 -6.37 -11.20
CA TRP A 242 20.06 -5.36 -10.74
C TRP A 242 21.49 -5.70 -11.19
N ASP A 243 22.31 -4.68 -11.33
CA ASP A 243 23.76 -4.80 -11.48
C ASP A 243 24.37 -5.53 -10.28
N ALA A 244 25.62 -6.00 -10.42
CA ALA A 244 26.35 -6.62 -9.34
C ALA A 244 26.75 -5.58 -8.27
N ASP A 245 26.87 -6.04 -7.02
CA ASP A 245 27.15 -5.16 -5.87
C ASP A 245 28.53 -4.48 -5.99
N ASN A 246 29.45 -5.09 -6.74
CA ASN A 246 30.76 -4.52 -7.06
C ASN A 246 30.75 -3.52 -8.24
N GLY A 247 29.55 -3.16 -8.74
CA GLY A 247 29.35 -2.23 -9.85
C GLY A 247 29.40 -2.86 -11.24
N ALA A 248 29.72 -4.15 -11.36
CA ALA A 248 29.75 -4.82 -12.66
C ALA A 248 28.35 -4.90 -13.27
N LYS A 249 28.26 -4.63 -14.57
CA LYS A 249 26.99 -4.45 -15.28
C LYS A 249 26.34 -5.77 -15.65
N THR A 250 25.03 -5.84 -15.41
CA THR A 250 24.18 -6.91 -15.91
C THR A 250 23.99 -6.76 -17.42
N THR A 251 24.13 -7.86 -18.17
CA THR A 251 24.12 -7.86 -19.64
C THR A 251 22.99 -8.71 -20.20
N LEU A 252 22.38 -8.25 -21.30
CA LEU A 252 21.34 -9.01 -21.99
C LEU A 252 22.01 -10.19 -22.71
N VAL A 253 21.53 -11.41 -22.46
CA VAL A 253 21.96 -12.60 -23.20
C VAL A 253 21.07 -12.77 -24.42
N LYS A 254 19.75 -12.67 -24.24
CA LYS A 254 18.74 -12.81 -25.29
C LYS A 254 17.36 -12.37 -24.79
N LYS A 255 16.44 -12.15 -25.73
CA LYS A 255 15.07 -11.73 -25.46
C LYS A 255 14.08 -12.33 -26.44
N GLY A 256 12.82 -12.47 -26.01
CA GLY A 256 11.75 -12.97 -26.85
C GLY A 256 11.25 -11.95 -27.88
N ALA A 257 10.44 -12.44 -28.83
CA ALA A 257 9.85 -11.60 -29.86
C ALA A 257 8.97 -10.48 -29.27
N GLY A 258 9.17 -9.25 -29.74
CA GLY A 258 8.44 -8.05 -29.30
C GLY A 258 8.85 -7.51 -27.92
N VAL A 259 9.87 -8.08 -27.29
CA VAL A 259 10.40 -7.59 -26.01
C VAL A 259 11.37 -6.45 -26.27
N VAL A 260 11.20 -5.37 -25.52
CA VAL A 260 12.11 -4.22 -25.47
C VAL A 260 13.04 -4.41 -24.27
N ASP A 261 14.31 -4.06 -24.42
CA ASP A 261 15.30 -4.06 -23.35
C ASP A 261 15.90 -2.67 -23.18
N ASN A 262 16.24 -2.31 -21.93
CA ASN A 262 16.84 -1.05 -21.53
C ASN A 262 17.74 -1.27 -20.31
N THR A 263 18.52 -0.26 -19.94
CA THR A 263 19.07 -0.13 -18.59
C THR A 263 18.11 0.64 -17.69
N PHE A 264 18.25 0.52 -16.37
CA PHE A 264 17.50 1.33 -15.40
C PHE A 264 18.41 1.94 -14.32
N GLY A 265 17.88 2.96 -13.63
CA GLY A 265 18.56 3.74 -12.58
C GLY A 265 17.58 4.27 -11.52
N GLY A 266 18.09 5.06 -10.57
CA GLY A 266 17.30 5.77 -9.54
C GLY A 266 17.17 5.00 -8.22
N GLU A 267 16.60 3.80 -8.26
CA GLU A 267 16.44 2.89 -7.10
C GLU A 267 17.40 1.69 -7.21
N GLY A 268 18.68 2.02 -7.47
CA GLY A 268 19.69 1.08 -7.96
C GLY A 268 19.82 1.12 -9.49
N THR A 269 20.72 0.31 -10.05
CA THR A 269 20.94 0.21 -11.50
C THR A 269 20.87 -1.24 -11.96
N GLY A 270 20.60 -1.46 -13.24
CA GLY A 270 20.55 -2.81 -13.81
C GLY A 270 20.03 -2.86 -15.24
N GLY A 271 19.74 -4.09 -15.68
CA GLY A 271 19.07 -4.37 -16.95
C GLY A 271 17.57 -4.62 -16.74
N GLN A 272 16.74 -4.06 -17.61
CA GLN A 272 15.30 -4.31 -17.63
C GLN A 272 14.83 -4.70 -19.02
N SER A 273 13.82 -5.53 -19.07
CA SER A 273 13.13 -5.94 -20.29
C SER A 273 11.63 -5.87 -20.06
N TYR A 274 10.89 -5.39 -21.05
CA TYR A 274 9.44 -5.37 -20.98
C TYR A 274 8.78 -5.73 -22.30
N LEU A 275 7.60 -6.32 -22.19
CA LEU A 275 6.68 -6.55 -23.29
C LEU A 275 5.46 -5.66 -23.09
N VAL A 276 5.13 -4.84 -24.09
CA VAL A 276 3.82 -4.16 -24.12
C VAL A 276 2.76 -5.22 -24.40
N TYR A 277 1.92 -5.47 -23.40
CA TYR A 277 0.89 -6.50 -23.46
C TYR A 277 -0.32 -6.03 -22.67
N ASN A 278 -1.46 -5.91 -23.37
CA ASN A 278 -2.70 -5.42 -22.80
C ASN A 278 -3.40 -6.49 -21.94
N TRP A 279 -2.75 -6.90 -20.85
CA TRP A 279 -3.32 -7.84 -19.89
C TRP A 279 -4.61 -7.27 -19.26
N ALA A 280 -5.56 -8.14 -18.95
CA ALA A 280 -6.88 -7.76 -18.46
C ALA A 280 -7.05 -8.07 -16.97
N ALA A 281 -7.64 -7.13 -16.21
CA ALA A 281 -8.12 -7.41 -14.87
C ALA A 281 -9.18 -8.52 -14.89
N GLY A 282 -9.25 -9.32 -13.82
CA GLY A 282 -10.06 -10.54 -13.71
C GLY A 282 -9.39 -11.79 -14.28
N THR A 283 -8.30 -11.65 -15.05
CA THR A 283 -7.57 -12.78 -15.62
C THR A 283 -6.43 -13.23 -14.70
N THR A 284 -6.27 -14.55 -14.55
CA THR A 284 -5.12 -15.13 -13.87
C THR A 284 -3.97 -15.35 -14.85
N TYR A 285 -2.89 -14.59 -14.67
CA TYR A 285 -1.65 -14.74 -15.42
C TYR A 285 -0.63 -15.57 -14.63
N ARG A 286 0.27 -16.27 -15.34
CA ARG A 286 1.27 -17.16 -14.72
C ARG A 286 2.68 -16.69 -15.05
N PHE A 287 3.58 -16.82 -14.08
CA PHE A 287 4.94 -16.31 -14.16
C PHE A 287 5.90 -17.42 -13.77
N ILE A 288 6.93 -17.62 -14.60
CA ILE A 288 8.09 -18.44 -14.26
C ILE A 288 9.32 -17.57 -14.32
N THR A 289 10.13 -17.62 -13.25
CA THR A 289 11.49 -17.08 -13.24
C THR A 289 12.46 -18.23 -13.01
N ARG A 290 13.63 -18.17 -13.64
CA ARG A 290 14.73 -19.10 -13.44
C ARG A 290 16.00 -18.35 -13.06
N ALA A 291 16.79 -18.89 -12.14
CA ALA A 291 18.19 -18.49 -11.94
C ALA A 291 19.10 -19.72 -12.09
N ARG A 292 20.12 -19.61 -12.95
CA ARG A 292 21.09 -20.68 -13.19
C ARG A 292 22.51 -20.14 -13.14
N PRO A 293 23.36 -20.62 -12.21
CA PRO A 293 24.79 -20.36 -12.26
C PRO A 293 25.39 -20.81 -13.58
N ASP A 294 26.27 -20.00 -14.18
CA ASP A 294 26.90 -20.31 -15.47
C ASP A 294 28.18 -21.13 -15.37
N GLY A 295 28.63 -21.43 -14.14
CA GLY A 295 29.87 -22.15 -13.85
C GLY A 295 31.14 -21.29 -14.00
N ALA A 296 31.00 -20.02 -14.36
CA ALA A 296 32.10 -19.07 -14.59
C ALA A 296 32.01 -17.81 -13.70
N GLY A 297 31.26 -17.89 -12.59
CA GLY A 297 31.14 -16.81 -11.62
C GLY A 297 30.02 -15.80 -11.91
N ALA A 298 29.13 -16.11 -12.85
CA ALA A 298 27.91 -15.35 -13.09
C ALA A 298 26.65 -16.22 -12.95
N THR A 299 25.49 -15.58 -12.94
CA THR A 299 24.18 -16.25 -12.91
C THR A 299 23.30 -15.68 -14.01
N ASP A 300 22.70 -16.57 -14.80
CA ASP A 300 21.69 -16.23 -15.81
C ASP A 300 20.30 -16.26 -15.18
N TYR A 301 19.55 -15.17 -15.35
CA TYR A 301 18.17 -15.04 -14.91
C TYR A 301 17.25 -14.99 -16.11
N SER A 302 16.27 -15.89 -16.18
CA SER A 302 15.33 -15.97 -17.30
C SER A 302 13.88 -15.85 -16.83
N ALA A 303 13.02 -15.26 -17.65
CA ALA A 303 11.62 -15.01 -17.30
C ALA A 303 10.64 -15.40 -18.41
N TRP A 304 9.51 -16.01 -18.03
CA TRP A 304 8.43 -16.41 -18.91
C TRP A 304 7.07 -16.03 -18.37
N PHE A 305 6.23 -15.48 -19.24
CA PHE A 305 4.88 -15.04 -18.95
C PHE A 305 3.87 -15.90 -19.70
N TYR A 306 2.89 -16.46 -19.01
CA TYR A 306 1.78 -17.18 -19.64
C TYR A 306 0.54 -16.30 -19.71
N ALA A 307 0.06 -16.10 -20.93
CA ALA A 307 -1.22 -15.47 -21.22
C ALA A 307 -2.27 -16.54 -21.56
N PRO A 308 -3.31 -16.76 -20.73
CA PRO A 308 -4.33 -17.75 -21.03
C PRO A 308 -5.07 -17.50 -22.35
N GLU A 309 -5.23 -16.24 -22.75
CA GLU A 309 -5.81 -15.83 -24.03
C GLU A 309 -4.99 -16.26 -25.25
N LEU A 310 -3.69 -16.54 -25.07
CA LEU A 310 -2.81 -17.09 -26.11
C LEU A 310 -2.56 -18.60 -25.93
N ALA A 311 -3.04 -19.18 -24.83
CA ALA A 311 -2.77 -20.54 -24.39
C ALA A 311 -1.27 -20.93 -24.44
N SER A 312 -0.35 -19.98 -24.31
CA SER A 312 1.08 -20.18 -24.56
C SER A 312 1.96 -19.37 -23.60
N TRP A 313 3.16 -19.92 -23.34
CA TRP A 313 4.23 -19.19 -22.66
C TRP A 313 4.91 -18.24 -23.64
N ARG A 314 5.23 -17.05 -23.17
CA ARG A 314 6.07 -16.07 -23.86
C ARG A 314 7.37 -15.91 -23.10
N PHE A 315 8.48 -16.10 -23.80
CA PHE A 315 9.79 -15.76 -23.27
C PHE A 315 9.97 -14.25 -23.22
N ILE A 316 10.45 -13.72 -22.10
CA ILE A 316 10.72 -12.30 -21.92
C ILE A 316 12.19 -12.02 -22.22
N ALA A 317 13.09 -12.42 -21.33
CA ALA A 317 14.53 -12.28 -21.54
C ALA A 317 15.34 -13.23 -20.67
N THR A 318 16.61 -13.36 -21.02
CA THR A 318 17.67 -13.84 -20.15
C THR A 318 18.68 -12.72 -19.94
N TRP A 319 18.91 -12.36 -18.68
CA TRP A 319 19.94 -11.42 -18.24
C TRP A 319 21.05 -12.17 -17.51
N LYS A 320 22.31 -11.84 -17.78
CA LYS A 320 23.47 -12.35 -17.05
C LYS A 320 23.91 -11.33 -16.01
N ARG A 321 23.85 -11.71 -14.72
CA ARG A 321 24.42 -10.92 -13.63
C ARG A 321 25.81 -11.47 -13.27
N PRO A 322 26.90 -10.71 -13.44
CA PRO A 322 28.24 -11.15 -13.07
C PRO A 322 28.45 -11.15 -11.55
N ALA A 323 29.61 -11.67 -11.12
CA ALA A 323 30.08 -11.65 -9.73
C ALA A 323 29.13 -12.30 -8.70
N ILE A 324 28.38 -13.32 -9.14
CA ILE A 324 27.53 -14.14 -8.27
C ILE A 324 27.28 -15.50 -8.91
N SER A 325 27.32 -16.56 -8.10
CA SER A 325 26.97 -17.93 -8.50
C SER A 325 25.85 -18.41 -7.57
N THR A 326 24.59 -18.20 -7.97
CA THR A 326 23.43 -18.47 -7.11
C THR A 326 22.25 -19.06 -7.87
N TYR A 327 21.42 -19.79 -7.14
CA TYR A 327 20.04 -20.09 -7.53
C TYR A 327 19.09 -19.00 -6.97
N LEU A 328 17.78 -19.14 -7.19
CA LEU A 328 16.81 -18.16 -6.69
C LEU A 328 16.85 -18.10 -5.15
N THR A 329 16.97 -16.89 -4.63
CA THR A 329 16.88 -16.58 -3.20
C THR A 329 15.85 -15.49 -2.98
N GLY A 330 15.28 -15.43 -1.77
CA GLY A 330 14.36 -14.35 -1.38
C GLY A 330 13.15 -14.22 -2.31
N VAL A 331 12.56 -15.34 -2.75
CA VAL A 331 11.42 -15.29 -3.66
C VAL A 331 10.22 -14.61 -3.00
N HIS A 332 9.62 -13.65 -3.69
CA HIS A 332 8.56 -12.82 -3.12
C HIS A 332 7.62 -12.24 -4.18
N SER A 333 6.54 -11.61 -3.73
CA SER A 333 5.65 -10.78 -4.53
C SER A 333 5.48 -9.42 -3.85
N PHE A 334 5.12 -8.38 -4.61
CA PHE A 334 4.75 -7.09 -4.03
C PHE A 334 3.67 -6.38 -4.81
N LEU A 335 3.06 -5.39 -4.16
CA LEU A 335 2.11 -4.46 -4.73
C LEU A 335 2.56 -3.03 -4.43
N GLU A 336 2.75 -2.26 -5.49
CA GLU A 336 3.31 -0.91 -5.42
C GLU A 336 2.45 0.08 -6.20
N ASN A 337 2.42 1.33 -5.71
CA ASN A 337 2.08 2.51 -6.48
C ASN A 337 3.36 3.30 -6.82
N PHE A 338 3.61 3.56 -8.10
CA PHE A 338 4.74 4.37 -8.57
C PHE A 338 4.34 5.79 -9.01
N ILE A 339 3.07 6.19 -8.80
CA ILE A 339 2.59 7.55 -9.10
C ILE A 339 2.05 8.19 -7.81
N ASP A 340 2.77 9.19 -7.30
CA ASP A 340 2.44 9.85 -6.03
C ASP A 340 1.06 10.53 -6.05
N THR A 341 0.58 11.00 -7.21
CA THR A 341 -0.76 11.57 -7.36
C THR A 341 -1.90 10.54 -7.33
N ASN A 342 -1.60 9.24 -7.38
CA ASN A 342 -2.59 8.15 -7.39
C ASN A 342 -2.70 7.40 -6.04
N GLY A 343 -2.12 7.93 -4.97
CA GLY A 343 -2.16 7.31 -3.63
C GLY A 343 -3.55 7.17 -3.02
N TYR A 344 -4.49 8.02 -3.43
CA TYR A 344 -5.90 7.95 -3.01
C TYR A 344 -6.71 6.88 -3.74
N LEU A 345 -6.09 6.18 -4.71
CA LEU A 345 -6.71 5.06 -5.40
C LEU A 345 -6.26 3.76 -4.73
N GLU A 346 -7.24 2.96 -4.33
CA GLU A 346 -7.01 1.61 -3.83
C GLU A 346 -6.63 0.67 -4.98
N ARG A 347 -5.68 -0.22 -4.71
CA ARG A 347 -5.28 -1.32 -5.59
C ARG A 347 -5.14 -2.61 -4.77
N SER A 348 -5.37 -3.74 -5.42
CA SER A 348 -5.21 -5.07 -4.83
C SER A 348 -4.91 -6.14 -5.88
N ALA A 349 -4.31 -7.23 -5.43
CA ALA A 349 -4.09 -8.43 -6.24
C ALA A 349 -4.09 -9.70 -5.39
N GLN A 350 -4.43 -10.81 -6.02
CA GLN A 350 -4.35 -12.15 -5.46
C GLN A 350 -3.17 -12.92 -6.05
N TYR A 351 -2.46 -13.65 -5.20
CA TYR A 351 -1.28 -14.43 -5.53
C TYR A 351 -1.54 -15.89 -5.17
N GLY A 352 -1.49 -16.77 -6.17
CA GLY A 352 -1.88 -18.17 -6.03
C GLY A 352 -0.83 -19.16 -6.53
N ASN A 353 -0.96 -20.41 -6.06
CA ASN A 353 -0.27 -21.56 -6.61
C ASN A 353 1.25 -21.40 -6.69
N GLN A 354 1.90 -20.97 -5.61
CA GLN A 354 3.36 -20.80 -5.57
C GLN A 354 4.06 -22.15 -5.56
N TRP A 355 5.03 -22.34 -6.46
CA TRP A 355 5.86 -23.55 -6.52
C TRP A 355 7.32 -23.22 -6.81
N ALA A 356 8.23 -23.91 -6.13
CA ALA A 356 9.67 -23.85 -6.36
C ALA A 356 10.13 -25.17 -6.98
N ARG A 357 10.92 -25.12 -8.05
CA ARG A 357 11.56 -26.31 -8.63
C ARG A 357 13.06 -26.26 -8.37
N ASN A 358 13.61 -27.28 -7.74
CA ASN A 358 15.05 -27.38 -7.51
C ASN A 358 15.80 -27.95 -8.73
N THR A 359 17.13 -28.01 -8.64
CA THR A 359 18.02 -28.54 -9.68
C THR A 359 17.87 -30.03 -9.95
N SER A 360 17.38 -30.84 -8.99
CA SER A 360 17.05 -32.25 -9.24
C SER A 360 15.70 -32.43 -9.95
N GLY A 361 14.98 -31.32 -10.15
CA GLY A 361 13.70 -31.28 -10.84
C GLY A 361 12.48 -31.54 -9.97
N THR A 362 12.65 -31.54 -8.65
CA THR A 362 11.58 -31.68 -7.67
C THR A 362 10.83 -30.37 -7.51
N TRP A 363 9.50 -30.43 -7.64
CA TRP A 363 8.59 -29.33 -7.36
C TRP A 363 8.15 -29.35 -5.89
N THR A 364 8.26 -28.20 -5.22
CA THR A 364 7.83 -27.99 -3.83
C THR A 364 6.79 -26.87 -3.79
N GLU A 365 5.61 -27.19 -3.25
CA GLU A 365 4.55 -26.20 -3.06
C GLU A 365 4.93 -25.24 -1.93
N LEU A 366 4.78 -23.93 -2.17
CA LEU A 366 4.98 -22.92 -1.13
C LEU A 366 3.60 -22.47 -0.64
N THR A 367 3.28 -22.79 0.61
CA THR A 367 1.95 -22.55 1.20
C THR A 367 1.95 -21.48 2.30
N THR A 368 3.13 -21.00 2.71
CA THR A 368 3.27 -19.97 3.74
C THR A 368 3.96 -18.74 3.15
N ALA A 369 3.42 -17.56 3.46
CA ALA A 369 3.97 -16.27 3.07
C ALA A 369 4.10 -15.33 4.27
N ARG A 370 5.24 -14.65 4.38
CA ARG A 370 5.46 -13.56 5.34
C ARG A 370 5.01 -12.24 4.72
N PHE A 371 4.06 -11.58 5.35
CA PHE A 371 3.58 -10.24 4.96
C PHE A 371 4.47 -9.16 5.55
N THR A 372 4.93 -8.22 4.72
CA THR A 372 5.71 -7.05 5.14
C THR A 372 5.26 -5.80 4.40
N GLY A 373 5.69 -4.63 4.87
CA GLY A 373 5.50 -3.33 4.23
C GLY A 373 6.81 -2.58 4.15
N ASP A 374 6.87 -1.57 3.29
CA ASP A 374 8.01 -0.68 3.14
C ASP A 374 8.16 0.31 4.31
N ALA A 375 9.11 1.24 4.19
CA ALA A 375 9.35 2.28 5.18
C ALA A 375 8.13 3.19 5.43
N THR A 376 7.30 3.41 4.42
CA THR A 376 6.07 4.21 4.55
C THR A 376 5.09 3.54 5.52
N ALA A 377 4.97 2.21 5.46
CA ALA A 377 4.17 1.42 6.40
C ALA A 377 4.80 1.39 7.80
N THR A 378 6.09 1.08 7.91
CA THR A 378 6.76 0.88 9.22
C THR A 378 6.93 2.18 10.00
N ASN A 379 7.05 3.32 9.31
CA ASN A 379 7.13 4.65 9.93
C ASN A 379 5.75 5.27 10.17
N ALA A 380 4.67 4.49 10.02
CA ALA A 380 3.27 4.90 10.22
C ALA A 380 2.86 6.18 9.46
N GLN A 381 3.52 6.47 8.33
CA GLN A 381 3.17 7.63 7.49
C GLN A 381 1.83 7.40 6.78
N ARG A 382 1.51 6.14 6.49
CA ARG A 382 0.24 5.68 5.92
C ARG A 382 -0.11 4.32 6.55
N MET A 383 -1.39 4.08 6.75
CA MET A 383 -1.95 2.91 7.43
C MET A 383 -2.92 2.12 6.55
N ASP A 384 -3.08 2.48 5.28
CA ASP A 384 -3.92 1.79 4.30
C ASP A 384 -3.11 0.72 3.54
N TYR A 385 -2.68 -0.29 4.30
CA TYR A 385 -2.00 -1.48 3.82
C TYR A 385 -2.62 -2.74 4.41
N ALA A 386 -2.71 -3.79 3.61
CA ALA A 386 -3.17 -5.10 4.06
C ALA A 386 -2.60 -6.22 3.18
N GLY A 387 -2.48 -7.40 3.79
CA GLY A 387 -2.19 -8.64 3.09
C GLY A 387 -2.67 -9.81 3.94
N GLY A 388 -2.79 -10.99 3.33
CA GLY A 388 -3.25 -12.17 4.04
C GLY A 388 -3.89 -13.18 3.10
N LEU A 389 -4.96 -13.83 3.56
CA LEU A 389 -5.69 -14.84 2.79
C LEU A 389 -7.04 -14.31 2.32
N GLN A 390 -7.34 -14.57 1.05
CA GLN A 390 -8.64 -14.32 0.45
C GLN A 390 -8.93 -15.45 -0.56
N ASN A 391 -10.08 -16.11 -0.43
CA ASN A 391 -10.53 -17.16 -1.35
C ASN A 391 -9.49 -18.28 -1.59
N GLY A 392 -8.80 -18.72 -0.53
CA GLY A 392 -7.76 -19.77 -0.61
C GLY A 392 -6.45 -19.33 -1.28
N ARG A 393 -6.31 -18.04 -1.62
CA ARG A 393 -5.10 -17.44 -2.19
C ARG A 393 -4.53 -16.40 -1.23
N PHE A 394 -3.28 -16.02 -1.43
CA PHE A 394 -2.76 -14.83 -0.78
C PHE A 394 -3.31 -13.58 -1.46
N TYR A 395 -3.39 -12.46 -0.75
CA TYR A 395 -3.68 -11.16 -1.34
C TYR A 395 -2.77 -10.06 -0.77
N LEU A 396 -2.61 -9.01 -1.56
CA LEU A 396 -2.05 -7.73 -1.15
C LEU A 396 -3.03 -6.61 -1.53
N ARG A 397 -3.08 -5.57 -0.71
CA ARG A 397 -3.94 -4.39 -0.88
C ARG A 397 -3.24 -3.17 -0.30
N ASN A 398 -3.20 -2.06 -1.03
CA ASN A 398 -2.70 -0.79 -0.51
C ASN A 398 -3.36 0.43 -1.18
N GLY A 399 -3.14 1.59 -0.57
CA GLY A 399 -3.68 2.86 -1.06
C GLY A 399 -5.19 3.00 -0.82
N GLY A 400 -5.76 4.13 -1.20
CA GLY A 400 -7.20 4.35 -1.10
C GLY A 400 -7.74 4.73 0.26
N PHE A 401 -6.88 4.87 1.27
CA PHE A 401 -7.24 5.30 2.62
C PHE A 401 -8.33 4.43 3.27
N PHE A 402 -8.35 3.13 2.98
CA PHE A 402 -9.20 2.20 3.71
C PHE A 402 -8.76 2.10 5.19
N SER A 403 -9.72 1.86 6.08
CA SER A 403 -9.47 1.93 7.53
C SER A 403 -8.95 0.63 8.17
N PRO A 404 -9.48 -0.56 7.84
CA PRO A 404 -8.96 -1.81 8.39
C PRO A 404 -7.64 -2.19 7.73
N TYR A 405 -6.56 -2.19 8.52
CA TYR A 405 -5.22 -2.56 8.08
C TYR A 405 -4.77 -3.87 8.73
N VAL A 406 -3.77 -4.50 8.14
CA VAL A 406 -3.14 -5.70 8.71
C VAL A 406 -1.74 -5.34 9.19
N PRO A 407 -1.39 -5.57 10.46
CA PRO A 407 -0.02 -5.36 10.92
C PRO A 407 1.00 -6.16 10.11
N VAL A 408 2.13 -5.55 9.80
CA VAL A 408 3.24 -6.21 9.08
C VAL A 408 3.92 -7.27 9.97
N ASN A 409 4.81 -8.08 9.36
CA ASN A 409 5.58 -9.15 10.02
C ASN A 409 4.75 -10.34 10.52
N GLN A 410 3.64 -10.62 9.85
CA GLN A 410 2.82 -11.81 10.10
C GLN A 410 3.04 -12.87 9.03
N ASN A 411 2.85 -14.14 9.40
CA ASN A 411 2.83 -15.24 8.44
C ASN A 411 1.38 -15.65 8.16
N PHE A 412 1.09 -15.96 6.90
CA PHE A 412 -0.19 -16.52 6.47
C PHE A 412 0.05 -17.84 5.77
N THR A 413 -0.85 -18.80 5.96
CA THR A 413 -0.76 -20.13 5.33
C THR A 413 -2.03 -20.41 4.52
N ARG A 414 -1.89 -20.55 3.20
CA ARG A 414 -2.99 -20.95 2.33
C ARG A 414 -3.17 -22.47 2.34
N PRO A 415 -4.36 -23.00 2.01
CA PRO A 415 -4.53 -24.43 1.75
C PRO A 415 -3.58 -24.91 0.66
N ALA A 416 -2.95 -26.07 0.89
CA ALA A 416 -2.15 -26.76 -0.11
C ALA A 416 -3.06 -27.31 -1.23
N THR A 417 -2.64 -27.19 -2.48
CA THR A 417 -3.32 -27.84 -3.61
C THR A 417 -2.73 -29.22 -3.88
N GLY A 418 -1.45 -29.44 -3.57
CA GLY A 418 -0.72 -30.67 -3.88
C GLY A 418 -0.53 -30.91 -5.38
N ILE A 419 -0.92 -29.97 -6.24
CA ILE A 419 -0.88 -30.10 -7.69
C ILE A 419 0.17 -29.13 -8.24
N ALA A 420 1.30 -29.69 -8.68
CA ALA A 420 2.35 -28.94 -9.35
C ALA A 420 1.82 -28.28 -10.63
N PRO A 421 2.40 -27.14 -11.07
CA PRO A 421 1.98 -26.49 -12.30
C PRO A 421 2.16 -27.42 -13.49
N ALA A 422 1.15 -27.50 -14.36
CA ALA A 422 1.17 -28.29 -15.59
C ALA A 422 2.04 -27.59 -16.65
N VAL A 423 3.36 -27.67 -16.49
CA VAL A 423 4.36 -27.09 -17.38
C VAL A 423 5.58 -28.00 -17.48
N ASP A 424 6.01 -28.30 -18.71
CA ASP A 424 7.34 -28.86 -18.95
C ASP A 424 8.32 -27.70 -19.14
N VAL A 425 9.17 -27.49 -18.13
CA VAL A 425 10.16 -26.40 -18.14
C VAL A 425 11.22 -26.57 -19.24
N ASN A 426 11.40 -27.78 -19.78
CA ASN A 426 12.36 -28.04 -20.86
C ASN A 426 11.85 -27.62 -22.23
N THR A 427 10.53 -27.45 -22.38
CA THR A 427 9.90 -27.03 -23.65
C THR A 427 9.51 -25.56 -23.64
N LEU A 428 9.90 -24.78 -22.62
CA LEU A 428 9.67 -23.34 -22.60
C LEU A 428 10.38 -22.67 -23.78
N PRO A 429 9.74 -21.68 -24.44
CA PRO A 429 10.37 -20.97 -25.55
C PRO A 429 11.62 -20.24 -25.09
N GLN A 430 12.57 -20.05 -26.01
CA GLN A 430 13.93 -19.58 -25.73
C GLN A 430 14.25 -18.29 -26.46
#